data_AF-A0A6V7I0X9-F1
#
_entry.id   AF-A0A6V7I0X9-F1
#
_cell.length_a   1.000
_cell.length_b   1.000
_cell.length_c   1.000
_cell.angle_alpha   90.00
_cell.angle_beta   90.00
_cell.angle_gamma   90.00
#
_symmetry.space_group_name_H-M   'P 1'
#
loop_
_entity.id
_entity.type
_entity.pdbx_description
1 polymer ?
#
loop_
_entity_poly.entity_id
_entity_poly.type
_entity_poly.pdbx_seq_one_letter_code
_entity_poly.pdbx_strand_id
1 'polypeptide(L)' 'MMSEVESRIVSLWRNGKWQEIVDLGESDEARRLLWVWPSINDLDWISQIIDEHEVSGIVSIGCGTGLLEWIIQQYT' A
#
# COMPACT_ATOMS: atom_id res chain seq x y z
N MET A 1 -3.02 -21.69 -4.64
CA MET A 1 -1.71 -21.44 -5.27
C MET A 1 -1.66 -19.94 -5.53
N MET A 2 -0.62 -19.25 -5.05
CA MET A 2 -0.49 -17.81 -5.26
C MET A 2 -0.29 -17.54 -6.76
N SER A 3 -0.86 -16.44 -7.27
CA SER A 3 -0.60 -15.99 -8.64
C SER A 3 0.85 -15.50 -8.79
N GLU A 4 1.28 -15.34 -10.03
CA GLU A 4 2.59 -14.74 -10.33
C GLU A 4 2.66 -13.30 -9.81
N VAL A 5 1.57 -12.53 -9.97
CA VAL A 5 1.45 -11.16 -9.47
C VAL A 5 1.53 -11.13 -7.93
N GLU A 6 0.79 -12.00 -7.24
CA GLU A 6 0.84 -12.11 -5.78
C GLU A 6 2.26 -12.45 -5.30
N SER A 7 2.94 -13.38 -5.98
CA SER A 7 4.31 -13.78 -5.66
C SER A 7 5.30 -12.63 -5.86
N ARG A 8 5.13 -11.84 -6.92
CA ARG A 8 5.94 -10.65 -7.19
C ARG A 8 5.74 -9.58 -6.11
N ILE A 9 4.49 -9.28 -5.73
CA ILE A 9 4.17 -8.31 -4.66
C ILE A 9 4.80 -8.75 -3.33
N VAL A 10 4.67 -10.02 -2.96
CA VAL A 10 5.28 -10.55 -1.72
C VAL A 10 6.80 -10.42 -1.76
N SER A 11 7.43 -10.65 -2.92
CA SER A 11 8.87 -10.44 -3.08
C SER A 11 9.26 -8.97 -2.91
N LEU A 12 8.55 -8.04 -3.55
CA LEU A 12 8.81 -6.60 -3.43
C LEU A 12 8.63 -6.11 -1.99
N TRP A 13 7.55 -6.54 -1.33
CA TRP A 13 7.28 -6.22 0.07
C TRP A 13 8.42 -6.67 1.00
N ARG A 14 8.88 -7.92 0.84
CA ARG A 14 10.03 -8.46 1.62
C ARG A 14 11.32 -7.67 1.42
N ASN A 15 11.46 -6.97 0.29
CA ASN A 15 12.64 -6.17 -0.05
C ASN A 15 12.44 -4.66 0.19
N GLY A 16 11.34 -4.24 0.82
CA GLY A 16 11.07 -2.82 1.10
C GLY A 16 10.74 -1.99 -0.15
N LYS A 17 10.36 -2.64 -1.25
CA LYS A 17 10.17 -2.03 -2.57
C LYS A 17 8.73 -1.54 -2.77
N TRP A 18 8.30 -0.59 -1.95
CA TRP A 18 6.91 -0.12 -1.94
C TRP A 18 6.54 0.65 -3.23
N GLN A 19 7.46 1.46 -3.77
CA GLN A 19 7.24 2.22 -5.01
C GLN A 19 6.96 1.28 -6.17
N GLU A 20 7.75 0.21 -6.29
CA GLU A 20 7.56 -0.80 -7.33
C GLU A 20 6.24 -1.58 -7.18
N ILE A 21 5.67 -1.65 -5.97
CA ILE A 21 4.32 -2.19 -5.76
C ILE A 21 3.28 -1.18 -6.25
N VAL A 22 3.44 0.12 -5.99
CA VAL A 22 2.53 1.14 -6.52
C VAL A 22 2.56 1.18 -8.05
N ASP A 23 3.75 1.15 -8.64
CA ASP A 23 3.97 1.23 -10.09
C ASP A 23 3.48 -0.01 -10.87
N LEU A 24 3.29 -1.14 -10.19
CA LEU A 24 2.73 -2.35 -10.79
C LEU A 24 1.31 -2.15 -11.32
N GLY A 25 0.56 -1.19 -10.75
CA GLY A 25 -0.82 -0.88 -11.12
C GLY A 25 -1.84 -1.94 -10.68
N GLU A 26 -3.12 -1.55 -10.70
CA GLU A 26 -4.21 -2.40 -10.22
C GLU A 26 -4.26 -3.75 -10.96
N SER A 27 -4.36 -4.83 -10.19
CA SER A 27 -4.53 -6.18 -10.70
C SER A 27 -5.62 -6.92 -9.93
N ASP A 28 -6.62 -7.43 -10.65
CA ASP A 28 -7.69 -8.26 -10.09
C ASP A 28 -7.14 -9.46 -9.30
N GLU A 29 -6.02 -10.02 -9.77
CA GLU A 29 -5.35 -11.18 -9.17
C GLU A 29 -4.71 -10.86 -7.82
N ALA A 30 -4.34 -9.60 -7.60
CA ALA A 30 -3.67 -9.12 -6.39
C ALA A 30 -4.61 -8.41 -5.40
N ARG A 31 -5.90 -8.24 -5.72
CA ARG A 31 -6.89 -7.59 -4.83
C ARG A 31 -7.00 -8.20 -3.45
N ARG A 32 -6.64 -9.49 -3.29
CA ARG A 32 -6.60 -10.17 -1.99
C ARG A 32 -5.44 -9.70 -1.11
N LEU A 33 -4.37 -9.21 -1.71
CA LEU A 33 -3.22 -8.63 -1.02
C LEU A 33 -3.41 -7.14 -0.82
N LEU A 34 -3.80 -6.42 -1.88
CA LEU A 34 -3.97 -4.97 -1.88
C LEU A 34 -5.35 -4.64 -2.46
N TRP A 35 -6.32 -4.43 -1.57
CA TRP A 35 -7.72 -4.27 -1.95
C TRP A 35 -8.01 -2.91 -2.60
N VAL A 36 -7.15 -1.91 -2.36
CA VAL A 36 -7.15 -0.60 -3.01
C VAL A 36 -5.74 -0.26 -3.42
N TRP A 37 -5.56 0.13 -4.68
CA TRP A 37 -4.25 0.48 -5.23
C TRP A 37 -4.06 2.00 -5.15
N PRO A 38 -3.22 2.52 -4.23
CA PRO A 38 -3.02 3.96 -4.14
C PRO A 38 -2.18 4.43 -5.32
N SER A 39 -2.53 5.59 -5.87
CA SER A 39 -1.60 6.36 -6.70
C SER A 39 -0.63 7.15 -5.81
N ILE A 40 0.44 7.68 -6.41
CA ILE A 40 1.34 8.59 -5.69
C ILE A 40 0.59 9.83 -5.18
N ASN A 41 -0.36 10.35 -5.96
CA ASN A 41 -1.18 11.50 -5.53
C ASN A 41 -2.04 11.17 -4.30
N ASP A 42 -2.53 9.93 -4.17
CA ASP A 42 -3.30 9.51 -2.99
C ASP A 42 -2.39 9.46 -1.75
N LEU A 43 -1.15 8.97 -1.91
CA LEU A 43 -0.16 8.93 -0.83
C LEU A 43 0.30 10.33 -0.40
N ASP A 44 0.53 11.23 -1.38
CA ASP A 44 0.82 12.65 -1.13
C ASP A 44 -0.31 13.31 -0.34
N TRP A 45 -1.55 13.09 -0.77
CA TRP A 45 -2.71 13.65 -0.09
C TRP A 45 -2.84 13.12 1.35
N ILE A 46 -2.65 11.81 1.58
CA ILE A 46 -2.66 11.24 2.93
C ILE A 46 -1.56 11.86 3.80
N SER A 47 -0.34 11.96 3.28
CA SER A 47 0.79 12.59 4.00
C SER A 47 0.49 14.02 4.39
N GLN A 48 -0.06 14.82 3.47
CA GLN A 48 -0.45 16.20 3.73
C GLN A 48 -1.51 16.30 4.83
N ILE A 49 -2.55 15.47 4.78
CA ILE A 49 -3.61 15.48 5.82
C ILE A 49 -3.06 15.10 7.19
N ILE A 50 -2.11 14.16 7.26
CA ILE A 50 -1.44 13.79 8.52
C ILE A 50 -0.70 14.99 9.10
N ASP A 51 0.10 15.67 8.28
CA ASP A 51 0.92 16.80 8.69
C ASP A 51 0.08 18.03 9.05
N GLU A 52 -0.90 18.37 8.21
CA GLU A 52 -1.76 19.56 8.36
C GLU A 52 -2.62 19.51 9.63
N HIS A 53 -3.01 18.31 10.07
CA HIS A 53 -3.87 18.11 11.23
C HIS A 53 -3.14 17.52 12.43
N GLU A 54 -1.80 17.42 12.39
CA GLU A 54 -0.97 16.85 13.46
C GLU A 54 -1.47 15.46 13.92
N VAL A 55 -1.83 14.62 12.94
CA VAL A 55 -2.41 13.30 13.21
C VAL A 55 -1.33 12.38 13.79
N SER A 56 -1.51 11.96 15.03
CA SER A 56 -0.55 11.08 15.72
C SER A 56 -0.52 9.62 15.22
N GLY A 57 -1.50 9.22 14.41
CA GLY A 57 -1.52 7.89 13.81
C GLY A 57 -2.81 7.57 13.07
N ILE A 58 -2.75 6.56 12.20
CA ILE A 58 -3.89 6.08 11.41
C ILE A 58 -4.29 4.70 11.90
N VAL A 59 -5.60 4.48 12.04
CA VAL A 59 -6.18 3.15 12.26
C VAL A 59 -6.96 2.76 11.02
N SER A 60 -6.58 1.64 10.40
CA SER A 60 -7.29 1.08 9.24
C SER A 60 -8.17 -0.10 9.66
N ILE A 61 -9.49 0.03 9.42
CA ILE A 61 -10.48 -0.97 9.78
C ILE A 61 -10.76 -1.85 8.56
N GLY A 62 -10.58 -3.17 8.71
CA GLY A 62 -10.76 -4.11 7.61
C GLY A 62 -9.57 -4.13 6.63
N CYS A 63 -8.37 -3.84 7.11
CA CYS A 63 -7.13 -3.73 6.32
C CYS A 63 -6.65 -4.99 5.60
N GLY A 64 -7.30 -6.14 5.83
CA GLY A 64 -6.92 -7.41 5.20
C GLY A 64 -5.48 -7.81 5.59
N THR A 65 -4.57 -7.75 4.62
CA THR A 65 -3.16 -8.13 4.83
C THR A 65 -2.32 -7.05 5.52
N GLY A 66 -2.82 -5.81 5.61
CA GLY A 66 -2.04 -4.68 6.11
C GLY A 66 -1.13 -4.03 5.05
N LEU A 67 -1.19 -4.45 3.79
CA LEU A 67 -0.25 -4.02 2.76
C LEU A 67 -0.40 -2.53 2.39
N LEU A 68 -1.62 -2.00 2.35
CA LEU A 68 -1.85 -0.57 2.14
C LEU A 68 -1.24 0.26 3.27
N GLU A 69 -1.48 -0.17 4.51
CA GLU A 69 -1.03 0.51 5.72
C GLU A 69 0.49 0.50 5.79
N TRP A 70 1.11 -0.61 5.40
CA TRP A 70 2.55 -0.69 5.25
C TRP A 70 3.08 0.26 4.18
N ILE A 71 2.43 0.36 3.01
CA ILE A 71 2.82 1.33 1.96
C ILE A 71 2.74 2.76 2.50
N ILE A 72 1.64 3.13 3.16
CA ILE A 72 1.47 4.46 3.77
C ILE A 72 2.61 4.72 4.77
N GLN A 73 2.92 3.77 5.66
CA GLN A 73 4.02 3.88 6.62
C GLN A 73 5.41 3.99 5.98
N GLN A 74 5.63 3.49 4.77
CA GLN A 74 6.90 3.69 4.06
C GLN A 74 6.98 5.05 3.37
N TYR A 75 5.81 5.65 3.08
CA TYR A 75 5.70 6.94 2.40
C TYR A 75 5.83 8.13 3.38
N THR A 76 5.10 8.06 4.49
CA THR A 76 4.97 9.09 5.53
C THR A 76 6.06 8.94 6.59
#